data_AF-A0A849QYV4-F1
#
_entry.id   AF-A0A849QYV4-F1
#
_cell.length_a   1.000
_cell.length_b   1.000
_cell.length_c   1.000
_cell.angle_alpha   90.00
_cell.angle_beta   90.00
_cell.angle_gamma   90.00
#
_symmetry.space_group_name_H-M   'P 1'
#
loop_
_entity.id
_entity.type
_entity.pdbx_description
1 polymer ?
#
loop_
_entity_poly.entity_id
_entity_poly.type
_entity_poly.pdbx_seq_one_letter_code
_entity_poly.pdbx_strand_id
1 'polypeptide(L)'
;TMDAKMSGDLVYVVGTTSDELGASEFYRSFGFVGSNAPKVDIPTAKETYRAISTATKEQLLASAHGVYEGGLAASFAKIAFAGDLGMDVDLSLVPNDIDGENDLKDIKLLYSKSASRLVVTIAPEDRERFENILYERNVSYAGVGRVTADKTFNVKGVSGETIIDESIYKLKDAYKGTFGGL
;
A
#
# COMPACT_ATOMS: atom_id res chain seq x y z
N THR A 1 0.05 14.91 -2.75
CA THR A 1 -1.26 14.38 -3.21
C THR A 1 -1.12 12.88 -3.39
N MET A 2 -2.17 12.15 -3.80
CA MET A 2 -2.12 10.68 -3.93
C MET A 2 -1.37 10.20 -5.18
N ASP A 3 -1.44 10.94 -6.27
CA ASP A 3 -0.87 10.57 -7.57
C ASP A 3 0.66 10.47 -7.52
N ALA A 4 1.20 9.35 -8.03
CA ALA A 4 2.63 9.19 -8.26
C ALA A 4 3.15 10.31 -9.18
N LYS A 5 4.36 10.80 -8.91
CA LYS A 5 4.90 12.01 -9.57
C LYS A 5 5.95 11.72 -10.60
N MET A 6 6.88 10.81 -10.30
CA MET A 6 8.03 10.56 -11.16
C MET A 6 8.34 9.06 -11.22
N SER A 7 8.64 8.58 -12.43
CA SER A 7 9.23 7.25 -12.62
C SER A 7 10.59 7.19 -11.92
N GLY A 8 10.86 6.09 -11.22
CA GLY A 8 12.07 5.89 -10.42
C GLY A 8 11.90 6.20 -8.94
N ASP A 9 10.83 6.93 -8.55
CA ASP A 9 10.47 7.13 -7.15
C ASP A 9 10.35 5.78 -6.43
N LEU A 10 10.86 5.74 -5.19
CA LEU A 10 10.72 4.58 -4.32
C LEU A 10 9.30 4.53 -3.75
N VAL A 11 8.72 3.34 -3.67
CA VAL A 11 7.40 3.10 -3.06
C VAL A 11 7.60 2.50 -1.68
N TYR A 12 7.01 3.12 -0.67
CA TYR A 12 7.06 2.65 0.72
C TYR A 12 5.68 2.30 1.24
N VAL A 13 5.62 1.24 2.04
CA VAL A 13 4.52 0.99 2.98
C VAL A 13 4.99 1.45 4.36
N VAL A 14 4.23 2.33 4.98
CA VAL A 14 4.43 2.80 6.35
C VAL A 14 3.32 2.22 7.22
N GLY A 15 3.70 1.57 8.31
CA GLY A 15 2.84 0.82 9.22
C GLY A 15 2.84 -0.70 8.94
N THR A 16 2.35 -1.48 9.90
CA THR A 16 2.32 -2.95 9.86
C THR A 16 0.98 -3.46 9.35
N THR A 17 1.01 -4.48 8.48
CA THR A 17 -0.17 -5.19 7.98
C THR A 17 -0.45 -6.42 8.82
N SER A 18 -1.66 -6.51 9.38
CA SER A 18 -2.11 -7.64 10.20
C SER A 18 -3.23 -8.42 9.53
N ASP A 19 -3.54 -9.61 10.06
CA ASP A 19 -4.65 -10.44 9.58
C ASP A 19 -6.01 -9.86 10.02
N GLU A 20 -6.39 -8.78 9.34
CA GLU A 20 -7.56 -7.96 9.65
C GLU A 20 -8.45 -7.76 8.41
N LEU A 21 -8.87 -8.89 7.82
CA LEU A 21 -9.79 -8.96 6.67
C LEU A 21 -11.28 -8.90 7.04
N GLY A 22 -11.62 -8.90 8.33
CA GLY A 22 -13.01 -8.82 8.79
C GLY A 22 -13.70 -7.54 8.29
N ALA A 23 -14.92 -7.70 7.78
CA ALA A 23 -15.71 -6.66 7.13
C ALA A 23 -14.97 -5.96 5.96
N SER A 24 -14.07 -6.67 5.28
CA SER A 24 -13.39 -6.17 4.08
C SER A 24 -14.23 -6.37 2.82
N GLU A 25 -13.92 -5.57 1.81
CA GLU A 25 -14.47 -5.72 0.45
C GLU A 25 -14.12 -7.08 -0.16
N PHE A 26 -12.95 -7.62 0.21
CA PHE A 26 -12.52 -8.94 -0.21
C PHE A 26 -13.47 -10.02 0.32
N TYR A 27 -13.74 -10.09 1.63
CA TYR A 27 -14.70 -11.08 2.12
C TYR A 27 -16.12 -10.84 1.64
N ARG A 28 -16.52 -9.56 1.50
CA ARG A 28 -17.85 -9.20 0.97
C ARG A 28 -18.08 -9.74 -0.44
N SER A 29 -17.07 -9.73 -1.31
CA SER A 29 -17.19 -10.24 -2.69
C SER A 29 -17.44 -11.75 -2.76
N PHE A 30 -17.06 -12.48 -1.71
CA PHE A 30 -17.34 -13.92 -1.54
C PHE A 30 -18.58 -14.21 -0.68
N GLY A 31 -19.34 -13.19 -0.26
CA GLY A 31 -20.51 -13.35 0.60
C GLY A 31 -20.19 -13.64 2.07
N PHE A 32 -18.95 -13.36 2.51
CA PHE A 32 -18.52 -13.52 3.89
C PHE A 32 -18.34 -12.17 4.59
N VAL A 33 -18.43 -12.17 5.92
CA VAL A 33 -18.10 -11.02 6.75
C VAL A 33 -16.68 -11.16 7.33
N GLY A 34 -16.33 -12.34 7.84
CA GLY A 34 -15.10 -12.56 8.59
C GLY A 34 -15.14 -11.97 10.01
N SER A 35 -14.25 -12.43 10.87
CA SER A 35 -14.26 -12.10 12.31
C SER A 35 -13.22 -11.07 12.75
N ASN A 36 -12.11 -10.97 12.04
CA ASN A 36 -10.96 -10.17 12.47
C ASN A 36 -11.05 -8.76 11.89
N ALA A 37 -11.86 -7.91 12.50
CA ALA A 37 -11.99 -6.51 12.09
C ALA A 37 -10.72 -5.70 12.45
N PRO A 38 -10.37 -4.67 11.65
CA PRO A 38 -9.23 -3.79 11.92
C PRO A 38 -9.28 -3.12 13.29
N LYS A 39 -8.14 -3.06 13.96
CA LYS A 39 -7.96 -2.37 15.24
C LYS A 39 -7.02 -1.18 15.09
N VAL A 40 -7.26 -0.15 15.91
CA VAL A 40 -6.39 1.03 15.99
C VAL A 40 -5.55 0.95 17.24
N ASP A 41 -4.23 0.89 17.09
CA ASP A 41 -3.29 1.15 18.19
C ASP A 41 -2.93 2.65 18.23
N ILE A 42 -3.45 3.36 19.23
CA ILE A 42 -3.39 4.82 19.31
C ILE A 42 -1.94 5.34 19.42
N PRO A 43 -1.07 4.81 20.30
CA PRO A 43 0.35 5.18 20.33
C PRO A 43 1.05 5.06 18.98
N THR A 44 0.96 3.89 18.33
CA THR A 44 1.60 3.66 17.02
C THR A 44 1.02 4.57 15.94
N ALA A 45 -0.30 4.75 15.91
CA ALA A 45 -0.96 5.67 14.99
C ALA A 45 -0.44 7.10 15.13
N LYS A 46 -0.33 7.58 16.36
CA LYS A 46 0.13 8.93 16.67
C LYS A 46 1.56 9.18 16.19
N GLU A 47 2.47 8.23 16.43
CA GLU A 47 3.85 8.37 15.97
C GLU A 47 3.98 8.24 14.45
N THR A 48 3.20 7.36 13.82
CA THR A 48 3.11 7.25 12.35
C THR A 48 2.70 8.59 11.73
N TYR A 49 1.60 9.20 12.17
CA TYR A 49 1.14 10.47 11.61
C TYR A 49 2.08 11.64 11.92
N ARG A 50 2.77 11.63 13.06
CA ARG A 50 3.82 12.62 13.36
C ARG A 50 5.01 12.47 12.43
N ALA A 51 5.46 11.25 12.15
CA ALA A 51 6.54 10.98 11.22
C ALA A 51 6.21 11.47 9.81
N ILE A 52 5.02 11.11 9.31
CA ILE A 52 4.52 11.56 8.00
C ILE A 52 4.37 13.09 7.96
N SER A 53 3.90 13.71 9.03
CA SER A 53 3.82 15.18 9.13
C SER A 53 5.19 15.84 9.05
N THR A 54 6.20 15.30 9.74
CA THR A 54 7.59 15.79 9.63
C THR A 54 8.12 15.63 8.21
N ALA A 55 8.03 14.43 7.62
CA ALA A 55 8.49 14.18 6.25
C ALA A 55 7.79 15.08 5.21
N THR A 56 6.50 15.38 5.41
CA THR A 56 5.75 16.31 4.56
C THR A 56 6.28 17.75 4.70
N LYS A 57 6.55 18.21 5.93
CA LYS A 57 7.10 19.55 6.17
C LYS A 57 8.51 19.71 5.61
N GLU A 58 9.29 18.63 5.62
CA GLU A 58 10.62 18.57 5.01
C GLU A 58 10.59 18.35 3.49
N GLN A 59 9.40 18.27 2.88
CA GLN A 59 9.19 18.10 1.43
C GLN A 59 9.77 16.80 0.86
N LEU A 60 9.85 15.74 1.67
CA LEU A 60 10.42 14.46 1.26
C LEU A 60 9.42 13.55 0.52
N LEU A 61 8.12 13.80 0.66
CA LEU A 61 7.07 12.98 0.07
C LEU A 61 6.67 13.51 -1.31
N ALA A 62 6.88 12.72 -2.35
CA ALA A 62 6.35 12.99 -3.68
C ALA A 62 4.83 12.71 -3.73
N SER A 63 4.40 11.60 -3.13
CA SER A 63 2.99 11.26 -2.97
C SER A 63 2.70 10.56 -1.64
N ALA A 64 1.45 10.61 -1.20
CA ALA A 64 0.99 9.93 0.01
C ALA A 64 -0.50 9.57 -0.08
N HIS A 65 -0.84 8.35 0.32
CA HIS A 65 -2.20 7.84 0.37
C HIS A 65 -2.38 6.92 1.59
N GLY A 66 -3.50 7.06 2.31
CA GLY A 66 -3.87 6.12 3.35
C GLY A 66 -4.36 4.78 2.77
N VAL A 67 -4.16 3.70 3.52
CA VAL A 67 -4.66 2.37 3.15
C VAL A 67 -6.04 2.17 3.77
N TYR A 68 -7.05 2.02 2.93
CA TYR A 68 -8.46 1.98 3.35
C TYR A 68 -9.20 0.79 2.69
N GLU A 69 -10.34 1.06 2.04
CA GLU A 69 -11.11 0.09 1.28
C GLU A 69 -10.32 -0.47 0.11
N GLY A 70 -10.34 -1.80 -0.02
CA GLY A 70 -9.57 -2.54 -1.01
C GLY A 70 -8.11 -2.80 -0.62
N GLY A 71 -7.67 -2.34 0.55
CA GLY A 71 -6.34 -2.62 1.09
C GLY A 71 -5.19 -2.04 0.25
N LEU A 72 -4.01 -2.64 0.40
CA LEU A 72 -2.81 -2.25 -0.34
C LEU A 72 -3.00 -2.39 -1.85
N ALA A 73 -3.69 -3.44 -2.32
CA ALA A 73 -3.94 -3.66 -3.74
C ALA A 73 -4.61 -2.44 -4.39
N ALA A 74 -5.72 -1.97 -3.82
CA ALA A 74 -6.44 -0.82 -4.33
C ALA A 74 -5.64 0.48 -4.14
N SER A 75 -4.92 0.64 -3.03
CA SER A 75 -4.10 1.83 -2.77
C SER A 75 -2.96 1.97 -3.78
N PHE A 76 -2.19 0.92 -4.06
CA PHE A 76 -1.12 0.94 -5.07
C PHE A 76 -1.67 1.25 -6.46
N ALA A 77 -2.73 0.54 -6.88
CA ALA A 77 -3.36 0.77 -8.18
C ALA A 77 -3.82 2.24 -8.33
N LYS A 78 -4.49 2.80 -7.31
CA LYS A 78 -4.95 4.20 -7.30
C LYS A 78 -3.81 5.19 -7.43
N ILE A 79 -2.71 4.99 -6.70
CA ILE A 79 -1.53 5.86 -6.80
C ILE A 79 -0.95 5.83 -8.22
N ALA A 80 -0.79 4.63 -8.78
CA ALA A 80 -0.24 4.41 -10.11
C ALA A 80 -1.09 5.08 -11.20
N PHE A 81 -2.38 4.73 -11.33
CA PHE A 81 -3.22 5.27 -12.41
C PHE A 81 -3.62 6.74 -12.23
N ALA A 82 -3.53 7.28 -11.00
CA ALA A 82 -3.73 8.70 -10.76
C ALA A 82 -2.53 9.52 -11.24
N GLY A 83 -1.32 8.97 -11.13
CA GLY A 83 -0.09 9.55 -11.68
C GLY A 83 0.12 9.30 -13.18
N ASP A 84 -0.73 8.47 -13.81
CA ASP A 84 -0.48 7.93 -15.15
C ASP A 84 0.92 7.28 -15.23
N LEU A 85 1.30 6.51 -14.21
CA LEU A 85 2.57 5.80 -14.13
C LEU A 85 2.32 4.36 -13.69
N GLY A 86 3.24 3.47 -14.04
CA GLY A 86 3.25 2.10 -13.59
C GLY A 86 3.82 1.97 -12.19
N MET A 87 3.78 0.75 -11.65
CA MET A 87 4.35 0.48 -10.35
C MET A 87 4.70 -1.01 -10.23
N ASP A 88 5.93 -1.27 -9.80
CA ASP A 88 6.39 -2.60 -9.41
C ASP A 88 6.43 -2.70 -7.89
N VAL A 89 5.77 -3.71 -7.33
CA VAL A 89 5.70 -3.97 -5.87
C VAL A 89 6.09 -5.41 -5.56
N ASP A 90 6.82 -5.60 -4.47
CA ASP A 90 7.18 -6.89 -3.89
C ASP A 90 6.54 -7.06 -2.51
N LEU A 91 5.61 -8.01 -2.40
CA LEU A 91 4.88 -8.27 -1.15
C LEU A 91 5.75 -8.91 -0.06
N SER A 92 6.87 -9.55 -0.42
CA SER A 92 7.79 -10.13 0.57
C SER A 92 8.43 -9.06 1.47
N LEU A 93 8.43 -7.81 1.03
CA LEU A 93 9.00 -6.66 1.75
C LEU A 93 7.96 -5.94 2.62
N VAL A 94 6.67 -6.19 2.45
CA VAL A 94 5.62 -5.47 3.19
C VAL A 94 5.72 -5.77 4.69
N PRO A 95 5.79 -4.76 5.59
CA PRO A 95 5.82 -5.02 7.03
C PRO A 95 4.53 -5.70 7.49
N ASN A 96 4.64 -6.85 8.16
CA ASN A 96 3.49 -7.63 8.61
C ASN A 96 3.80 -8.51 9.83
N ASP A 97 2.74 -8.90 10.53
CA ASP A 97 2.74 -9.90 11.61
C ASP A 97 1.87 -11.11 11.24
N ILE A 98 1.81 -11.44 9.94
CA ILE A 98 0.96 -12.49 9.38
C ILE A 98 1.76 -13.78 9.18
N ASP A 99 1.35 -14.83 9.87
CA ASP A 99 1.83 -16.20 9.65
C ASP A 99 0.89 -16.99 8.72
N GLY A 100 1.42 -18.05 8.10
CA GLY A 100 0.65 -19.01 7.31
C GLY A 100 1.23 -19.31 5.94
N GLU A 101 0.47 -20.07 5.14
CA GLU A 101 0.81 -20.42 3.76
C GLU A 101 0.88 -19.18 2.86
N ASN A 102 1.77 -19.23 1.86
CA ASN A 102 2.11 -18.08 1.01
C ASN A 102 0.88 -17.48 0.30
N ASP A 103 0.03 -18.30 -0.32
CA ASP A 103 -1.13 -17.79 -1.08
C ASP A 103 -2.13 -17.05 -0.18
N LEU A 104 -2.38 -17.59 1.02
CA LEU A 104 -3.22 -16.94 2.03
C LEU A 104 -2.56 -15.67 2.57
N LYS A 105 -1.23 -15.67 2.67
CA LYS A 105 -0.46 -14.51 3.11
C LYS A 105 -0.52 -13.37 2.09
N ASP A 106 -0.39 -13.65 0.79
CA ASP A 106 -0.53 -12.66 -0.28
C ASP A 106 -1.89 -11.98 -0.25
N ILE A 107 -2.98 -12.76 -0.08
CA ILE A 107 -4.34 -12.23 0.06
C ILE A 107 -4.45 -11.30 1.27
N LYS A 108 -3.95 -11.72 2.44
CA LYS A 108 -3.98 -10.90 3.65
C LYS A 108 -3.17 -9.61 3.48
N LEU A 109 -1.98 -9.68 2.89
CA LEU A 109 -1.16 -8.49 2.63
C LEU A 109 -1.88 -7.51 1.71
N LEU A 110 -2.45 -8.01 0.61
CA LEU A 110 -3.13 -7.18 -0.39
C LEU A 110 -4.41 -6.52 0.14
N TYR A 111 -5.22 -7.26 0.90
CA TYR A 111 -6.61 -6.85 1.16
C TYR A 111 -6.92 -6.53 2.62
N SER A 112 -6.03 -6.81 3.58
CA SER A 112 -6.23 -6.41 4.97
C SER A 112 -6.43 -4.90 5.09
N LYS A 113 -7.30 -4.51 6.02
CA LYS A 113 -7.67 -3.10 6.26
C LYS A 113 -7.02 -2.55 7.54
N SER A 114 -5.87 -3.09 7.95
CA SER A 114 -5.14 -2.65 9.14
C SER A 114 -4.94 -1.14 9.15
N ALA A 115 -5.27 -0.53 10.29
CA ALA A 115 -5.36 0.91 10.44
C ALA A 115 -3.99 1.58 10.48
N SER A 116 -3.98 2.90 10.30
CA SER A 116 -2.78 3.75 10.44
C SER A 116 -1.64 3.37 9.48
N ARG A 117 -1.97 2.83 8.31
CA ARG A 117 -1.02 2.55 7.23
C ARG A 117 -1.13 3.57 6.11
N LEU A 118 0.01 3.84 5.49
CA LEU A 118 0.12 4.70 4.32
C LEU A 118 0.99 4.04 3.26
N VAL A 119 0.64 4.28 2.00
CA VAL A 119 1.58 4.13 0.88
C VAL A 119 2.08 5.51 0.53
N VAL A 120 3.41 5.66 0.44
CA VAL A 120 4.05 6.92 0.05
C VAL A 120 5.06 6.67 -1.05
N THR A 121 5.34 7.70 -1.85
CA THR A 121 6.47 7.68 -2.79
C THR A 121 7.44 8.80 -2.45
N ILE A 122 8.73 8.52 -2.63
CA ILE A 122 9.83 9.45 -2.35
C ILE A 122 10.86 9.40 -3.47
N ALA A 123 11.61 10.48 -3.66
CA ALA A 123 12.77 10.48 -4.53
C ALA A 123 13.87 9.57 -3.94
N PRO A 124 14.62 8.81 -4.76
CA PRO A 124 15.66 7.89 -4.26
C PRO A 124 16.73 8.56 -3.39
N GLU A 125 17.07 9.82 -3.68
CA GLU A 125 18.03 10.64 -2.93
C GLU A 125 17.56 11.00 -1.52
N ASP A 126 16.24 11.05 -1.27
CA ASP A 126 15.66 11.38 0.03
C ASP A 126 15.50 10.17 0.95
N ARG A 127 15.86 8.97 0.47
CA ARG A 127 15.69 7.70 1.17
C ARG A 127 16.21 7.74 2.61
N GLU A 128 17.47 8.09 2.80
CA GLU A 128 18.11 8.04 4.12
C GLU A 128 17.42 9.00 5.11
N ARG A 129 17.09 10.21 4.66
CA ARG A 129 16.39 11.22 5.48
C ARG A 129 15.00 10.74 5.87
N PHE A 130 14.26 10.18 4.92
CA PHE A 130 12.92 9.66 5.16
C PHE A 130 12.93 8.47 6.14
N GLU A 131 13.82 7.50 5.91
CA GLU A 131 13.98 6.30 6.75
C GLU A 131 14.39 6.67 8.18
N ASN A 132 15.26 7.68 8.36
CA ASN A 132 15.65 8.18 9.68
C ASN A 132 14.47 8.78 10.47
N ILE A 133 13.60 9.57 9.84
CA ILE A 133 12.41 10.15 10.50
C ILE A 133 11.48 9.05 11.05
N LEU A 134 11.32 7.97 10.29
CA LEU A 134 10.49 6.84 10.69
C LEU A 134 11.16 6.01 11.81
N TYR A 135 12.47 5.76 11.65
CA TYR A 135 13.27 5.01 12.61
C TYR A 135 13.31 5.67 14.00
N GLU A 136 13.56 6.98 14.08
CA GLU A 136 13.61 7.73 15.34
C GLU A 136 12.29 7.67 16.13
N ARG A 137 11.18 7.40 15.44
CA ARG A 137 9.83 7.33 16.02
C ARG A 137 9.36 5.89 16.23
N ASN A 138 10.21 4.90 15.97
CA ASN A 138 9.87 3.49 16.04
C ASN A 138 8.63 3.12 15.20
N VAL A 139 8.51 3.73 14.01
CA VAL A 139 7.45 3.43 13.05
C VAL A 139 7.91 2.29 12.14
N SER A 140 7.07 1.27 11.97
CA SER A 140 7.32 0.18 11.03
C SER A 140 7.23 0.67 9.59
N TYR A 141 8.16 0.29 8.71
CA TYR A 141 8.13 0.65 7.30
C TYR A 141 8.98 -0.29 6.45
N ALA A 142 8.74 -0.29 5.14
CA ALA A 142 9.65 -0.86 4.15
C ALA A 142 9.52 -0.17 2.80
N GLY A 143 10.63 -0.07 2.07
CA GLY A 143 10.63 0.21 0.64
C GLY A 143 10.24 -1.05 -0.10
N VAL A 144 9.04 -1.08 -0.67
CA VAL A 144 8.42 -2.30 -1.23
C VAL A 144 8.48 -2.34 -2.76
N GLY A 145 8.94 -1.28 -3.40
CA GLY A 145 8.81 -1.17 -4.84
C GLY A 145 9.30 0.14 -5.42
N ARG A 146 8.96 0.36 -6.68
CA ARG A 146 9.29 1.58 -7.43
C ARG A 146 8.17 1.97 -8.37
N VAL A 147 8.03 3.27 -8.59
CA VAL A 147 7.21 3.82 -9.67
C VAL A 147 7.94 3.61 -10.98
N THR A 148 7.24 3.17 -12.01
CA THR A 148 7.80 2.84 -13.33
C THR A 148 7.20 3.71 -14.43
N ALA A 149 7.94 3.88 -15.53
CA ALA A 149 7.47 4.61 -16.70
C ALA A 149 6.55 3.77 -17.59
N ASP A 150 6.58 2.44 -17.44
CA ASP A 150 5.63 1.55 -18.08
C ASP A 150 4.21 1.81 -17.55
N LYS A 151 3.19 1.38 -18.29
CA LYS A 151 1.78 1.62 -17.93
C LYS A 151 1.17 0.36 -17.30
N THR A 152 1.98 -0.36 -16.54
CA THR A 152 1.68 -1.65 -15.94
C THR A 152 1.79 -1.58 -14.43
N PHE A 153 0.87 -2.25 -13.74
CA PHE A 153 0.91 -2.47 -12.30
C PHE A 153 1.29 -3.94 -12.07
N ASN A 154 2.51 -4.15 -11.57
CA ASN A 154 3.07 -5.46 -11.32
C ASN A 154 3.22 -5.70 -9.83
N VAL A 155 2.76 -6.87 -9.37
CA VAL A 155 2.93 -7.30 -7.98
C VAL A 155 3.52 -8.69 -7.94
N LYS A 156 4.65 -8.81 -7.25
CA LYS A 156 5.25 -10.10 -6.88
C LYS A 156 4.72 -10.54 -5.52
N GLY A 157 4.25 -11.77 -5.44
CA GLY A 157 3.83 -12.41 -4.20
C GLY A 157 5.02 -12.74 -3.30
N VAL A 158 4.74 -13.17 -2.07
CA VAL A 158 5.78 -13.53 -1.08
C VAL A 158 6.67 -14.70 -1.53
N SER A 159 6.20 -15.51 -2.49
CA SER A 159 6.97 -16.60 -3.12
C SER A 159 7.91 -16.12 -4.24
N GLY A 160 7.80 -14.85 -4.66
CA GLY A 160 8.54 -14.27 -5.79
C GLY A 160 7.84 -14.39 -7.14
N GLU A 161 6.75 -15.16 -7.24
CA GLU A 161 5.91 -15.28 -8.43
C GLU A 161 5.16 -13.97 -8.71
N THR A 162 4.94 -13.66 -9.98
CA THR A 162 4.11 -12.51 -10.36
C THR A 162 2.64 -12.88 -10.23
N ILE A 163 1.92 -12.19 -9.33
CA ILE A 163 0.52 -12.47 -9.01
C ILE A 163 -0.45 -11.43 -9.60
N ILE A 164 0.05 -10.27 -9.99
CA ILE A 164 -0.67 -9.24 -10.74
C ILE A 164 0.28 -8.69 -11.81
N ASP A 165 -0.19 -8.66 -13.06
CA ASP A 165 0.41 -7.95 -14.19
C ASP A 165 -0.76 -7.40 -15.01
N GLU A 166 -1.09 -6.12 -14.79
CA GLU A 166 -2.25 -5.49 -15.40
C GLU A 166 -1.98 -4.05 -15.84
N SER A 167 -2.64 -3.62 -16.92
CA SER A 167 -2.54 -2.23 -17.36
C SER A 167 -3.20 -1.27 -16.38
N ILE A 168 -2.52 -0.16 -16.05
CA ILE A 168 -3.09 0.89 -15.20
C ILE A 168 -4.36 1.51 -15.81
N TYR A 169 -4.52 1.47 -17.13
CA TYR A 169 -5.72 1.96 -17.81
C TYR A 169 -6.92 1.05 -17.55
N LYS A 170 -6.72 -0.27 -17.62
CA LYS A 170 -7.77 -1.25 -17.31
C LYS A 170 -8.20 -1.15 -15.85
N LEU A 171 -7.25 -0.97 -14.92
CA LEU A 171 -7.54 -0.73 -13.51
C LEU A 171 -8.32 0.58 -13.29
N LYS A 172 -7.94 1.65 -14.00
CA LYS A 172 -8.62 2.95 -13.95
C LYS A 172 -10.04 2.88 -14.51
N ASP A 173 -10.24 2.16 -15.61
CA ASP A 173 -11.54 1.97 -16.24
C ASP A 173 -12.45 1.13 -15.33
N ALA A 174 -11.93 0.05 -14.73
CA ALA A 174 -12.66 -0.73 -13.74
C ALA A 174 -13.04 0.11 -12.52
N TYR A 175 -12.13 0.96 -12.02
CA TYR A 175 -12.39 1.86 -10.90
C TYR A 175 -13.43 2.95 -11.23
N LYS A 176 -13.42 3.48 -12.45
CA LYS A 176 -14.39 4.48 -12.93
C LYS A 176 -15.72 3.89 -13.40
N GLY A 177 -15.75 2.58 -13.62
CA GLY A 177 -16.93 1.86 -14.04
C GLY A 177 -18.09 2.15 -13.09
N THR A 178 -19.29 2.27 -13.65
CA THR A 178 -20.51 2.34 -12.83
C THR A 178 -20.64 1.04 -12.04
N PHE A 179 -21.23 1.10 -10.84
CA PHE A 179 -21.63 -0.07 -10.06
C PHE A 179 -22.59 -0.93 -10.91
N GLY A 180 -22.05 -1.86 -11.70
CA GLY A 180 -22.82 -2.69 -12.60
C GLY A 180 -23.66 -3.66 -11.79
N GLY A 181 -24.93 -3.31 -11.57
CA GLY A 181 -25.95 -4.24 -11.08
C GLY A 181 -25.80 -4.75 -9.65
N LEU A 182 -25.40 -3.88 -8.70
CA LEU A 182 -25.72 -4.09 -7.28
C LEU A 182 -27.16 -3.63 -6.99
#